data_AF-A0A448UY50-F1
#
_entry.id   AF-A0A448UY50-F1
#
_cell.length_a   1.000
_cell.length_b   1.000
_cell.length_c   1.000
_cell.angle_alpha   90.00
_cell.angle_beta   90.00
_cell.angle_gamma   90.00
#
_symmetry.space_group_name_H-M   'P 1'
#
loop_
_entity.id
_entity.type
_entity.pdbx_description
1 polymer ?
#
loop_
_entity_poly.entity_id
_entity_poly.type
_entity_poly.pdbx_seq_one_letter_code
_entity_poly.pdbx_strand_id
1 'polypeptide(L)'
;MRIQISLESFQKSIELDSWQENTTLRQIVYTAGGPEIAADDPLYVDSQPVTGDTTMDTVVLLEGSTIGYAPTPVAEPIHGWSITVAGGLHAGRILPLPSGRALVAGRSPQADVVLETESASWEHFTATQTDNGVLIKDSGSTNGTYVNGAKLGEDGVEVDDEAVIYAGGVALLVRPQLTETLAPRAGSLPNLTPSRTAPFNRPPRAALMPESDTVKIPKRKNVNKPSRFNIATVIAPLIFAGAMVAIMREPRYGLFALLSPVAAFVMWIEQKWRFKRDKREEENRFEKEIDETKQKFEDIYNYERLRLQELAPDPASVARRIKLPSVEVWQRRFTAADFMTLHVGYGNYAWIPKNDLSTTQEPEKEVKDLLDSSQLRGVPMIADLTDAGVIGIVGIGKGPSP
;
A
#
# COMPACT_ATOMS: atom_id res chain seq x y z
N MET A 1 21.57 35.56 -9.78
CA MET A 1 21.23 34.21 -9.27
C MET A 1 21.65 34.13 -7.82
N ARG A 2 20.93 33.39 -6.98
CA ARG A 2 21.33 33.17 -5.59
C ARG A 2 22.28 31.98 -5.49
N ILE A 3 23.39 32.14 -4.79
CA ILE A 3 24.27 31.03 -4.42
C ILE A 3 24.47 31.00 -2.90
N GLN A 4 24.81 29.84 -2.37
CA GLN A 4 25.09 29.64 -0.96
C GLN A 4 26.56 29.33 -0.76
N ILE A 5 27.24 30.08 0.10
CA ILE A 5 28.58 29.75 0.57
C ILE A 5 28.38 29.09 1.93
N SER A 6 28.78 27.82 2.05
CA SER A 6 28.70 27.03 3.27
C SER A 6 30.06 26.45 3.58
N LEU A 7 30.89 27.27 4.21
CA LEU A 7 32.21 26.93 4.74
C LEU A 7 32.09 26.79 6.26
N GLU A 8 32.94 26.00 6.90
CA GLU A 8 32.83 25.55 8.30
C GLU A 8 31.99 26.43 9.25
N SER A 9 32.47 27.65 9.53
CA SER A 9 31.80 28.64 10.39
C SER A 9 31.13 29.78 9.61
N PHE A 10 31.23 29.78 8.28
CA PHE A 10 30.72 30.83 7.41
C PHE A 10 29.61 30.30 6.49
N GLN A 11 28.38 30.63 6.84
CA GLN A 11 27.21 30.39 5.99
C GLN A 11 26.62 31.71 5.52
N LYS A 12 26.62 31.93 4.21
CA LYS A 12 26.07 33.15 3.63
C LYS A 12 25.43 32.86 2.28
N SER A 13 24.20 33.35 2.11
CA SER A 13 23.59 33.42 0.79
C SER A 13 23.92 34.76 0.15
N ILE A 14 24.38 34.75 -1.10
CA ILE A 14 24.68 35.96 -1.87
C ILE A 14 23.91 35.96 -3.19
N GLU A 15 23.53 37.14 -3.63
CA GLU A 15 22.99 37.36 -4.97
C GLU A 15 24.15 37.72 -5.89
N LEU A 16 24.40 36.85 -6.87
CA LEU A 16 25.44 37.00 -7.85
C LEU A 16 24.82 37.39 -9.19
N ASP A 17 25.03 38.65 -9.58
CA ASP A 17 24.48 39.21 -10.82
C ASP A 17 25.46 39.05 -12.00
N SER A 18 26.74 39.34 -11.78
CA SER A 18 27.79 39.22 -12.78
C SER A 18 29.17 39.04 -12.12
N TRP A 19 30.15 38.60 -12.90
CA TRP A 19 31.56 38.51 -12.50
C TRP A 19 32.46 38.87 -13.69
N GLN A 20 33.71 39.22 -13.40
CA GLN A 20 34.70 39.50 -14.44
C GLN A 20 35.31 38.20 -14.98
N GLU A 21 35.81 38.21 -16.21
CA GLU A 21 36.59 37.08 -16.74
C GLU A 21 37.76 36.75 -15.81
N ASN A 22 38.03 35.44 -15.63
CA ASN A 22 39.04 34.92 -14.71
C ASN A 22 38.78 35.15 -13.21
N THR A 23 37.59 35.62 -12.80
CA THR A 23 37.21 35.65 -11.37
C THR A 23 37.24 34.23 -10.82
N THR A 24 37.95 34.02 -9.70
CA THR A 24 38.10 32.70 -9.07
C THR A 24 37.12 32.48 -7.92
N LEU A 25 36.89 31.22 -7.55
CA LEU A 25 36.04 30.87 -6.40
C LEU A 25 36.52 31.51 -5.10
N ARG A 26 37.84 31.52 -4.84
CA ARG A 26 38.39 32.17 -3.64
C ARG A 26 38.10 33.68 -3.61
N GLN A 27 38.11 34.36 -4.75
CA GLN A 27 37.77 35.79 -4.83
C GLN A 27 36.28 36.03 -4.54
N ILE A 28 35.39 35.16 -5.02
CA ILE A 28 33.95 35.23 -4.70
C ILE A 28 33.73 35.04 -3.20
N VAL A 29 34.34 34.03 -2.60
CA VAL A 29 34.22 33.77 -1.15
C VAL A 29 34.74 34.96 -0.34
N TYR A 30 35.93 35.46 -0.69
CA TYR A 30 36.53 36.61 0.00
C TYR A 30 35.66 37.86 -0.12
N THR A 31 35.15 38.16 -1.33
CA THR A 31 34.27 39.31 -1.57
C THR A 31 32.95 39.19 -0.83
N ALA A 32 32.45 37.97 -0.62
CA ALA A 32 31.29 37.71 0.21
C ALA A 32 31.54 37.92 1.71
N GLY A 33 32.79 38.17 2.13
CA GLY A 33 33.20 38.28 3.54
C GLY A 33 33.51 36.94 4.19
N GLY A 34 33.78 35.91 3.39
CA GLY A 34 34.22 34.59 3.86
C GLY A 34 35.71 34.54 4.20
N PRO A 35 36.21 33.36 4.63
CA PRO A 35 37.62 33.16 4.94
C PRO A 35 38.51 33.29 3.70
N GLU A 36 39.80 33.55 3.93
CA GLU A 36 40.82 33.47 2.88
C GLU A 36 41.07 31.99 2.53
N ILE A 37 41.02 31.67 1.24
CA ILE A 37 41.17 30.31 0.71
C ILE A 37 42.41 30.27 -0.18
N ALA A 38 43.26 29.26 0.01
CA ALA A 38 44.44 29.06 -0.82
C ALA A 38 44.07 28.65 -2.25
N ALA A 39 44.99 28.83 -3.20
CA ALA A 39 44.75 28.53 -4.61
C ALA A 39 44.39 27.05 -4.86
N ASP A 40 45.09 26.16 -4.16
CA ASP A 40 45.00 24.71 -4.26
C ASP A 40 44.07 24.07 -3.24
N ASP A 41 43.42 24.88 -2.39
CA ASP A 41 42.47 24.37 -1.40
C ASP A 41 41.32 23.63 -2.09
N PRO A 42 41.00 22.40 -1.65
CA PRO A 42 39.90 21.63 -2.22
C PRO A 42 38.57 22.27 -1.82
N LEU A 43 37.78 22.58 -2.84
CA LEU A 43 36.43 23.09 -2.71
C LEU A 43 35.47 22.24 -3.54
N TYR A 44 34.19 22.45 -3.31
CA TYR A 44 33.12 21.86 -4.08
C TYR A 44 32.14 22.95 -4.49
N VAL A 45 31.72 22.90 -5.76
CA VAL A 45 30.48 23.54 -6.19
C VAL A 45 29.46 22.44 -6.41
N ASP A 46 28.42 22.46 -5.57
CA ASP A 46 27.47 21.37 -5.43
C ASP A 46 28.20 20.05 -5.15
N SER A 47 28.22 19.12 -6.12
CA SER A 47 28.94 17.83 -6.01
C SER A 47 30.23 17.78 -6.84
N GLN A 48 30.55 18.84 -7.58
CA GLN A 48 31.72 18.90 -8.45
C GLN A 48 32.96 19.32 -7.64
N PRO A 49 34.04 18.51 -7.62
CA PRO A 49 35.29 18.89 -6.99
C PRO A 49 35.98 19.99 -7.82
N VAL A 50 36.44 21.02 -7.12
CA VAL A 50 37.10 22.22 -7.67
C VAL A 50 38.19 22.67 -6.70
N THR A 51 38.92 23.74 -7.05
CA THR A 51 39.93 24.37 -6.18
C THR A 51 39.63 25.85 -5.97
N GLY A 52 40.28 26.49 -4.99
CA GLY A 52 40.18 27.94 -4.78
C GLY A 52 40.46 28.78 -6.04
N ASP A 53 41.41 28.36 -6.87
CA ASP A 53 41.76 29.04 -8.14
C ASP A 53 40.93 28.61 -9.35
N THR A 54 39.95 27.73 -9.18
CA THR A 54 39.00 27.42 -10.26
C THR A 54 38.22 28.69 -10.64
N THR A 55 38.20 28.98 -11.93
CA THR A 55 37.57 30.18 -12.49
C THR A 55 36.08 29.98 -12.71
N MET A 56 35.30 31.02 -12.47
CA MET A 56 33.82 30.98 -12.47
C MET A 56 33.20 30.61 -13.84
N ASP A 57 33.93 30.75 -14.94
CA ASP A 57 33.52 30.35 -16.30
C ASP A 57 33.61 28.83 -16.53
N THR A 58 34.48 28.13 -15.80
CA THR A 58 34.64 26.67 -15.89
C THR A 58 33.64 25.90 -15.02
N VAL A 59 32.94 26.60 -14.12
CA VAL A 59 31.99 26.00 -13.19
C VAL A 59 30.55 26.18 -13.69
N VAL A 60 29.76 25.10 -13.61
CA VAL A 60 28.33 25.17 -13.87
C VAL A 60 27.63 25.60 -12.58
N LEU A 61 27.30 26.89 -12.49
CA LEU A 61 26.50 27.44 -11.40
C LEU A 61 25.02 27.51 -11.79
N LEU A 62 24.17 27.08 -10.87
CA LEU A 62 22.72 27.15 -10.94
C LEU A 62 22.18 28.07 -9.83
N GLU A 63 20.95 28.52 -10.00
CA GLU A 63 20.18 29.12 -8.91
C GLU A 63 20.12 28.14 -7.73
N GLY A 64 20.66 28.56 -6.57
CA GLY A 64 20.77 27.77 -5.36
C GLY A 64 22.06 26.93 -5.23
N SER A 65 23.01 27.01 -6.17
CA SER A 65 24.28 26.28 -6.07
C SER A 65 25.04 26.61 -4.78
N THR A 66 25.68 25.60 -4.22
CA THR A 66 26.43 25.71 -2.95
C THR A 66 27.93 25.60 -3.17
N ILE A 67 28.71 26.50 -2.58
CA ILE A 67 30.17 26.43 -2.49
C ILE A 67 30.55 25.98 -1.08
N GLY A 68 31.33 24.91 -0.95
CA GLY A 68 31.72 24.37 0.37
C GLY A 68 32.99 23.53 0.33
N TYR A 69 33.45 23.08 1.51
CA TYR A 69 34.60 22.16 1.64
C TYR A 69 34.24 20.69 1.44
N ALA A 70 32.94 20.38 1.43
CA ALA A 70 32.44 19.03 1.23
C ALA A 70 31.44 19.02 0.06
N PRO A 71 31.36 17.92 -0.70
CA PRO A 71 30.37 17.80 -1.75
C PRO A 71 28.97 17.78 -1.15
N THR A 72 28.05 18.46 -1.81
CA THR A 72 26.62 18.33 -1.55
C THR A 72 26.20 16.89 -1.83
N PRO A 73 25.63 16.16 -0.85
CA PRO A 73 25.24 14.77 -1.03
C PRO A 73 24.21 14.64 -2.16
N VAL A 74 24.55 13.85 -3.17
CA VAL A 74 23.61 13.48 -4.24
C VAL A 74 22.94 12.18 -3.83
N ALA A 75 21.60 12.15 -3.84
CA ALA A 75 20.90 10.90 -3.61
C ALA A 75 21.22 9.90 -4.74
N GLU A 76 21.43 8.65 -4.38
CA GLU A 76 21.58 7.56 -5.35
C GLU A 76 20.33 6.68 -5.36
N PRO A 77 19.97 6.09 -6.52
CA PRO A 77 18.88 5.14 -6.59
C PRO A 77 19.08 3.95 -5.64
N ILE A 78 17.99 3.48 -5.04
CA ILE A 78 18.02 2.29 -4.20
C ILE A 78 17.57 1.09 -5.03
N HIS A 79 18.36 0.02 -4.97
CA HIS A 79 18.09 -1.23 -5.68
C HIS A 79 17.66 -2.32 -4.71
N GLY A 80 16.69 -3.12 -5.12
CA GLY A 80 16.13 -4.20 -4.32
C GLY A 80 15.32 -3.70 -3.13
N TRP A 81 15.23 -4.58 -2.12
CA TRP A 81 14.40 -4.35 -0.95
C TRP A 81 14.83 -3.11 -0.18
N SER A 82 13.85 -2.29 0.21
CA SER A 82 14.08 -1.08 0.99
C SER A 82 13.09 -0.94 2.13
N ILE A 83 13.51 -0.25 3.18
CA ILE A 83 12.62 0.18 4.27
C ILE A 83 12.58 1.71 4.32
N THR A 84 11.36 2.24 4.35
CA THR A 84 11.06 3.67 4.36
C THR A 84 10.36 4.05 5.65
N VAL A 85 10.85 5.06 6.35
CA VAL A 85 10.11 5.70 7.45
C VAL A 85 9.09 6.64 6.81
N ALA A 86 7.85 6.16 6.71
CA ALA A 86 6.80 6.78 5.91
C ALA A 86 5.86 7.68 6.73
N GLY A 87 5.76 7.45 8.04
CA GLY A 87 4.95 8.25 8.96
C GLY A 87 5.56 8.34 10.35
N GLY A 88 5.33 9.47 11.04
CA GLY A 88 5.97 9.82 12.31
C GLY A 88 6.84 11.07 12.19
N LEU A 89 7.42 11.52 13.30
CA LEU A 89 8.17 12.79 13.37
C LEU A 89 9.41 12.84 12.45
N HIS A 90 9.96 11.66 12.12
CA HIS A 90 11.17 11.51 11.31
C HIS A 90 10.89 10.84 9.96
N ALA A 91 9.66 10.98 9.44
CA ALA A 91 9.34 10.55 8.08
C ALA A 91 10.30 11.20 7.07
N GLY A 92 10.77 10.43 6.09
CA GLY A 92 11.72 10.91 5.08
C GLY A 92 12.99 10.07 4.91
N ARG A 93 13.24 9.12 5.80
CA ARG A 93 14.41 8.24 5.73
C ARG A 93 14.08 6.97 4.93
N ILE A 94 14.94 6.63 3.97
CA ILE A 94 14.81 5.43 3.14
C ILE A 94 16.17 4.73 3.17
N LEU A 95 16.18 3.43 3.46
CA LEU A 95 17.37 2.62 3.56
C LEU A 95 17.21 1.35 2.72
N PRO A 96 18.26 0.89 2.00
CA PRO A 96 18.27 -0.46 1.47
C PRO A 96 18.24 -1.45 2.64
N LEU A 97 17.51 -2.55 2.48
CA LEU A 97 17.62 -3.68 3.40
C LEU A 97 18.99 -4.34 3.18
N PRO A 98 19.76 -4.64 4.25
CA PRO A 98 21.04 -5.32 4.13
C PRO A 98 20.82 -6.77 3.69
N SER A 99 21.72 -7.27 2.84
CA SER A 99 21.77 -8.70 2.49
C SER A 99 22.60 -9.45 3.54
N GLY A 100 22.11 -10.60 3.99
CA GLY A 100 22.86 -11.51 4.88
C GLY A 100 22.83 -11.19 6.38
N ARG A 101 22.11 -10.14 6.82
CA ARG A 101 21.78 -9.89 8.23
C ARG A 101 20.39 -9.29 8.37
N ALA A 102 19.84 -9.38 9.58
CA ALA A 102 18.63 -8.64 9.94
C ALA A 102 18.92 -7.13 9.98
N LEU A 103 17.99 -6.34 9.44
CA LEU A 103 17.84 -4.93 9.78
C LEU A 103 17.10 -4.84 11.11
N VAL A 104 17.61 -4.02 12.04
CA VAL A 104 17.00 -3.80 13.36
C VAL A 104 16.34 -2.43 13.39
N ALA A 105 15.05 -2.40 13.75
CA ALA A 105 14.31 -1.16 13.98
C ALA A 105 13.88 -1.07 15.45
N GLY A 106 14.10 0.07 16.08
CA GLY A 106 13.77 0.26 17.49
C GLY A 106 14.26 1.59 18.04
N ARG A 107 13.99 1.85 19.32
CA ARG A 107 14.38 3.09 20.01
C ARG A 107 15.88 3.19 20.28
N SER A 108 16.62 2.08 20.19
CA SER A 108 18.06 2.07 20.38
C SER A 108 18.75 3.02 19.39
N PRO A 109 19.66 3.91 19.85
CA PRO A 109 20.49 4.73 18.95
C PRO A 109 21.41 3.90 18.04
N GLN A 110 21.61 2.63 18.35
CA GLN A 110 22.41 1.69 17.55
C GLN A 110 21.57 0.91 16.53
N ALA A 111 20.24 1.06 16.54
CA ALA A 111 19.37 0.43 15.54
C ALA A 111 19.64 0.99 14.14
N ASP A 112 19.49 0.15 13.10
CA ASP A 112 19.58 0.60 11.72
C ASP A 112 18.52 1.68 11.42
N VAL A 113 17.29 1.44 11.88
CA VAL A 113 16.17 2.39 11.86
C VAL A 113 15.82 2.79 13.28
N VAL A 114 16.28 3.98 13.68
CA VAL A 114 15.96 4.56 14.99
C VAL A 114 14.52 5.08 14.99
N LEU A 115 13.71 4.55 15.90
CA LEU A 115 12.32 4.95 16.15
C LEU A 115 12.29 5.87 17.37
N GLU A 116 12.34 7.18 17.14
CA GLU A 116 12.34 8.22 18.19
C GLU A 116 10.94 8.44 18.78
N THR A 117 10.47 7.44 19.51
CA THR A 117 9.15 7.43 20.13
C THR A 117 9.19 6.61 21.41
N GLU A 118 8.53 7.10 22.46
CA GLU A 118 8.45 6.39 23.74
C GLU A 118 7.71 5.05 23.62
N SER A 119 6.80 4.94 22.64
CA SER A 119 6.03 3.73 22.38
C SER A 119 6.84 2.65 21.64
N ALA A 120 8.07 2.95 21.19
CA ALA A 120 8.96 1.95 20.62
C ALA A 120 9.83 1.29 21.70
N SER A 121 9.90 -0.05 21.68
CA SER A 121 10.89 -0.83 22.41
C SER A 121 12.32 -0.61 21.87
N TRP A 122 13.32 -0.97 22.68
CA TRP A 122 14.74 -0.77 22.39
C TRP A 122 15.15 -1.40 21.06
N GLU A 123 14.86 -2.68 20.90
CA GLU A 123 14.77 -3.40 19.63
C GLU A 123 13.30 -3.77 19.48
N HIS A 124 12.63 -3.27 18.45
CA HIS A 124 11.18 -3.40 18.29
C HIS A 124 10.83 -4.53 17.34
N PHE A 125 11.44 -4.51 16.17
CA PHE A 125 11.29 -5.57 15.18
C PHE A 125 12.56 -5.70 14.34
N THR A 126 12.64 -6.83 13.66
CA THR A 126 13.68 -7.11 12.67
C THR A 126 13.05 -7.36 11.30
N ALA A 127 13.76 -6.95 10.26
CA ALA A 127 13.42 -7.23 8.87
C ALA A 127 14.60 -7.96 8.21
N THR A 128 14.38 -9.19 7.76
CA THR A 128 15.42 -10.04 7.18
C THR A 128 15.03 -10.45 5.77
N GLN A 129 15.88 -10.17 4.79
CA GLN A 129 15.66 -10.66 3.43
C GLN A 129 15.73 -12.19 3.40
N THR A 130 14.79 -12.79 2.67
CA THR A 130 14.69 -14.22 2.38
C THR A 130 14.75 -14.44 0.86
N ASP A 131 14.72 -15.69 0.41
CA ASP A 131 14.69 -16.01 -1.02
C ASP A 131 13.39 -15.55 -1.70
N ASN A 132 12.30 -15.41 -0.94
CA ASN A 132 10.96 -15.07 -1.45
C ASN A 132 10.48 -13.67 -1.08
N GLY A 133 11.22 -12.93 -0.24
CA GLY A 133 10.81 -11.59 0.18
C GLY A 133 11.54 -11.09 1.42
N VAL A 134 10.77 -10.60 2.40
CA VAL A 134 11.29 -10.09 3.67
C VAL A 134 10.49 -10.66 4.83
N LEU A 135 11.18 -11.36 5.73
CA LEU A 135 10.62 -11.80 7.00
C LEU A 135 10.66 -10.67 8.02
N ILE A 136 9.49 -10.23 8.47
CA ILE A 136 9.31 -9.26 9.55
C ILE A 136 9.00 -10.01 10.83
N LYS A 137 9.82 -9.80 11.87
CA LYS A 137 9.66 -10.43 13.19
C LYS A 137 9.65 -9.40 14.30
N ASP A 138 8.66 -9.49 15.18
CA ASP A 138 8.62 -8.71 16.42
C ASP A 138 9.72 -9.20 17.37
N SER A 139 10.41 -8.27 18.03
CA SER A 139 11.53 -8.56 18.94
C SER A 139 11.10 -8.61 20.41
N GLY A 140 9.84 -8.99 20.69
CA GLY A 140 9.27 -8.95 22.04
C GLY A 140 8.89 -7.53 22.45
N SER A 141 8.39 -6.74 21.50
CA SER A 141 8.05 -5.34 21.74
C SER A 141 6.85 -5.20 22.68
N THR A 142 6.81 -4.12 23.46
CA THR A 142 5.77 -3.92 24.48
C THR A 142 4.39 -3.68 23.87
N ASN A 143 4.34 -2.96 22.75
CA ASN A 143 3.09 -2.59 22.07
C ASN A 143 2.75 -3.51 20.89
N GLY A 144 3.69 -4.37 20.50
CA GLY A 144 3.61 -5.25 19.33
C GLY A 144 3.93 -4.54 18.02
N THR A 145 4.40 -5.32 17.07
CA THR A 145 4.56 -4.94 15.66
C THR A 145 3.35 -5.40 14.85
N TYR A 146 2.91 -4.56 13.91
CA TYR A 146 1.80 -4.88 13.01
C TYR A 146 2.26 -4.77 11.57
N VAL A 147 1.83 -5.69 10.70
CA VAL A 147 2.08 -5.66 9.25
C VAL A 147 0.73 -5.63 8.55
N ASN A 148 0.54 -4.67 7.66
CA ASN A 148 -0.72 -4.43 6.95
C ASN A 148 -1.92 -4.32 7.92
N GLY A 149 -1.66 -3.78 9.11
CA GLY A 149 -2.63 -3.62 10.21
C GLY A 149 -2.98 -4.89 10.99
N ALA A 150 -2.39 -6.05 10.65
CA ALA A 150 -2.50 -7.28 11.45
C ALA A 150 -1.32 -7.38 12.43
N LYS A 151 -1.59 -7.74 13.69
CA LYS A 151 -0.55 -7.91 14.71
C LYS A 151 0.28 -9.17 14.40
N LEU A 152 1.61 -9.07 14.51
CA LEU A 152 2.49 -10.22 14.31
C LEU A 152 2.38 -11.24 15.44
N GLY A 153 2.44 -12.52 15.06
CA GLY A 153 2.68 -13.64 15.97
C GLY A 153 4.18 -13.88 16.20
N GLU A 154 4.51 -14.89 17.00
CA GLU A 154 5.90 -15.22 17.39
C GLU A 154 6.79 -15.57 16.19
N ASP A 155 6.24 -16.23 15.17
CA ASP A 155 6.97 -16.62 13.96
C ASP A 155 7.22 -15.47 12.98
N GLY A 156 6.57 -14.32 13.19
CA GLY A 156 6.59 -13.21 12.25
C GLY A 156 5.73 -13.45 11.00
N VAL A 157 5.95 -12.63 9.97
CA VAL A 157 5.31 -12.78 8.66
C VAL A 157 6.32 -12.50 7.56
N GLU A 158 6.29 -13.30 6.51
CA GLU A 158 7.05 -13.06 5.29
C GLU A 158 6.18 -12.25 4.32
N VAL A 159 6.73 -11.14 3.80
CA VAL A 159 6.09 -10.31 2.79
C VAL A 159 6.89 -10.39 1.50
N ASP A 160 6.20 -10.62 0.39
CA ASP A 160 6.75 -10.76 -0.97
C ASP A 160 6.52 -9.50 -1.83
N ASP A 161 5.68 -8.59 -1.37
CA ASP A 161 5.40 -7.30 -1.99
C ASP A 161 5.47 -6.15 -0.96
N GLU A 162 5.05 -4.95 -1.36
CA GLU A 162 4.97 -3.80 -0.48
C GLU A 162 4.05 -4.05 0.73
N ALA A 163 4.56 -3.73 1.92
CA ALA A 163 3.80 -3.84 3.15
C ALA A 163 4.04 -2.65 4.09
N VAL A 164 3.01 -2.30 4.85
CA VAL A 164 3.06 -1.27 5.88
C VAL A 164 3.32 -1.91 7.24
N ILE A 165 4.39 -1.48 7.91
CA ILE A 165 4.76 -1.92 9.25
C ILE A 165 4.42 -0.80 10.23
N TYR A 166 3.70 -1.11 11.30
CA TYR A 166 3.51 -0.20 12.42
C TYR A 166 4.31 -0.67 13.63
N ALA A 167 5.15 0.23 14.15
CA ALA A 167 5.98 -0.01 15.32
C ALA A 167 6.08 1.27 16.16
N GLY A 168 5.60 1.23 17.40
CA GLY A 168 5.70 2.37 18.33
C GLY A 168 5.04 3.67 17.85
N GLY A 169 3.99 3.59 17.02
CA GLY A 169 3.33 4.78 16.44
C GLY A 169 4.02 5.35 15.19
N VAL A 170 5.07 4.68 14.70
CA VAL A 170 5.73 4.98 13.43
C VAL A 170 5.19 4.04 12.36
N ALA A 171 4.92 4.56 11.18
CA ALA A 171 4.58 3.78 10.01
C ALA A 171 5.83 3.65 9.11
N LEU A 172 6.20 2.42 8.78
CA LEU A 172 7.26 2.10 7.86
C LEU A 172 6.71 1.35 6.65
N LEU A 173 7.37 1.48 5.52
CA LEU A 173 7.07 0.72 4.32
C LEU A 173 8.25 -0.15 3.97
N VAL A 174 8.00 -1.43 3.77
CA VAL A 174 8.95 -2.32 3.13
C VAL A 174 8.53 -2.49 1.68
N ARG A 175 9.48 -2.36 0.74
CA ARG A 175 9.22 -2.40 -0.70
C ARG A 175 10.22 -3.30 -1.41
N PRO A 176 9.80 -4.16 -2.36
CA PRO A 176 10.70 -5.00 -3.15
C PRO A 176 11.63 -4.20 -4.05
N GLN A 177 11.13 -3.07 -4.56
CA GLN A 177 11.90 -2.15 -5.39
C GLN A 177 11.29 -0.75 -5.24
N LEU A 178 12.16 0.27 -5.21
CA LEU A 178 11.75 1.64 -5.38
C LEU A 178 11.97 2.01 -6.85
N THR A 179 10.90 2.28 -7.61
CA THR A 179 11.01 2.63 -9.03
C THR A 179 11.42 4.09 -9.16
N GLU A 180 12.64 4.35 -9.64
CA GLU A 180 13.23 5.68 -9.66
C GLU A 180 13.71 6.04 -11.06
N THR A 181 12.80 6.63 -11.84
CA THR A 181 13.15 7.09 -13.19
C THR A 181 13.81 8.47 -13.11
N LEU A 182 15.08 8.54 -13.49
CA LEU A 182 15.88 9.76 -13.42
C LEU A 182 15.75 10.59 -14.70
N ALA A 183 15.61 11.90 -14.52
CA ALA A 183 15.86 12.94 -15.49
C ALA A 183 17.36 13.27 -15.56
N PRO A 184 17.82 13.90 -16.65
CA PRO A 184 19.16 14.46 -16.71
C PRO A 184 19.43 15.42 -15.55
N ARG A 185 20.66 15.39 -15.00
CA ARG A 185 21.04 16.28 -13.90
C ARG A 185 20.92 17.74 -14.34
N ALA A 186 20.47 18.61 -13.45
CA ALA A 186 20.44 20.05 -13.73
C ALA A 186 21.86 20.54 -14.09
N GLY A 187 21.98 21.36 -15.13
CA GLY A 187 23.28 21.83 -15.61
C GLY A 187 24.07 20.84 -16.47
N SER A 188 23.63 19.57 -16.61
CA SER A 188 24.34 18.61 -17.47
C SER A 188 24.13 18.84 -18.98
N LEU A 189 23.09 19.58 -19.36
CA LEU A 189 22.75 19.88 -20.75
C LEU A 189 23.04 21.37 -21.06
N PRO A 190 23.41 21.72 -22.30
CA PRO A 190 23.68 23.10 -22.71
C PRO A 190 22.36 23.89 -22.94
N ASN A 191 21.47 23.90 -21.95
CA ASN A 191 20.13 24.47 -22.05
C ASN A 191 19.76 25.40 -20.87
N LEU A 192 20.77 25.96 -20.19
CA LEU A 192 20.55 26.88 -19.08
C LEU A 192 19.88 28.18 -19.54
N THR A 193 18.93 28.66 -18.75
CA THR A 193 18.32 29.98 -18.97
C THR A 193 19.31 31.11 -18.62
N PRO A 194 19.06 32.36 -19.03
CA PRO A 194 19.87 33.51 -18.59
C PRO A 194 19.94 33.65 -17.06
N SER A 195 18.90 33.22 -16.35
CA SER A 195 18.84 33.20 -14.88
C SER A 195 19.55 31.99 -14.25
N ARG A 196 20.33 31.21 -15.03
CA ARG A 196 21.05 30.02 -14.58
C ARG A 196 20.14 28.96 -13.96
N THR A 197 18.93 28.81 -14.50
CA THR A 197 18.03 27.69 -14.16
C THR A 197 18.06 26.63 -15.26
N ALA A 198 17.88 25.37 -14.87
CA ALA A 198 17.76 24.25 -15.82
C ALA A 198 16.27 24.03 -16.16
N PRO A 199 15.87 24.10 -17.44
CA PRO A 199 14.49 23.83 -17.82
C PRO A 199 14.18 22.35 -17.64
N PHE A 200 13.06 22.06 -16.97
CA PHE A 200 12.58 20.70 -16.76
C PHE A 200 11.38 20.41 -17.66
N ASN A 201 11.55 19.45 -18.59
CA ASN A 201 10.44 18.98 -19.39
C ASN A 201 9.67 17.88 -18.63
N ARG A 202 8.39 18.11 -18.37
CA ARG A 202 7.52 17.15 -17.69
C ARG A 202 7.07 16.07 -18.66
N PRO A 203 7.55 14.82 -18.55
CA PRO A 203 7.10 13.77 -19.46
C PRO A 203 5.62 13.44 -19.25
N PRO A 204 4.97 12.79 -20.24
CA PRO A 204 3.65 12.22 -20.05
C PRO A 204 3.65 11.27 -18.84
N ARG A 205 2.65 11.43 -17.96
CA ARG A 205 2.46 10.58 -16.79
C ARG A 205 1.93 9.21 -17.23
N ALA A 206 2.44 8.14 -16.64
CA ALA A 206 1.84 6.82 -16.77
C ALA A 206 0.38 6.81 -16.27
N ALA A 207 -0.46 5.95 -16.85
CA ALA A 207 -1.80 5.76 -16.33
C ALA A 207 -1.72 5.12 -14.93
N LEU A 208 -2.52 5.64 -14.01
CA LEU A 208 -2.65 5.08 -12.67
C LEU A 208 -3.27 3.67 -12.72
N MET A 209 -3.00 2.87 -11.69
CA MET A 209 -3.67 1.59 -11.50
C MET A 209 -5.21 1.79 -11.47
N PRO A 210 -5.97 0.99 -12.25
CA PRO A 210 -7.42 1.08 -12.31
C PRO A 210 -8.06 0.63 -10.98
N GLU A 211 -9.36 0.91 -10.82
CA GLU A 211 -10.13 0.34 -9.70
C GLU A 211 -10.25 -1.18 -9.82
N SER A 212 -10.40 -1.85 -8.68
CA SER A 212 -10.58 -3.30 -8.62
C SER A 212 -11.90 -3.77 -9.25
N ASP A 213 -11.89 -5.03 -9.71
CA ASP A 213 -13.05 -5.67 -10.30
C ASP A 213 -14.19 -5.90 -9.29
N THR A 214 -15.42 -6.02 -9.81
CA THR A 214 -16.60 -6.29 -8.98
C THR A 214 -16.62 -7.73 -8.47
N VAL A 215 -16.70 -7.91 -7.16
CA VAL A 215 -16.80 -9.24 -6.54
C VAL A 215 -18.22 -9.79 -6.63
N LYS A 216 -18.34 -11.05 -7.02
CA LYS A 216 -19.61 -11.78 -7.01
C LYS A 216 -19.87 -12.35 -5.63
N ILE A 217 -21.00 -11.99 -5.04
CA ILE A 217 -21.39 -12.46 -3.72
C ILE A 217 -22.12 -13.81 -3.84
N PRO A 218 -21.67 -14.84 -3.09
CA PRO A 218 -22.31 -16.15 -3.14
C PRO A 218 -23.71 -16.10 -2.53
N LYS A 219 -24.60 -16.94 -3.06
CA LYS A 219 -26.00 -17.06 -2.62
C LYS A 219 -26.36 -18.52 -2.45
N ARG A 220 -27.13 -18.84 -1.41
CA ARG A 220 -27.62 -20.20 -1.24
C ARG A 220 -28.57 -20.57 -2.38
N LYS A 221 -28.43 -21.80 -2.87
CA LYS A 221 -29.36 -22.34 -3.86
C LYS A 221 -30.57 -22.88 -3.12
N ASN A 222 -31.77 -22.58 -3.63
CA ASN A 222 -32.99 -23.11 -3.04
C ASN A 222 -33.08 -24.63 -3.31
N VAL A 223 -32.89 -25.43 -2.26
CA VAL A 223 -33.09 -26.88 -2.31
C VAL A 223 -34.56 -27.17 -2.05
N ASN A 224 -35.23 -27.71 -3.08
CA ASN A 224 -36.65 -28.02 -3.01
C ASN A 224 -36.98 -28.96 -1.85
N LYS A 225 -37.86 -28.54 -0.95
CA LYS A 225 -38.35 -29.37 0.15
C LYS A 225 -39.05 -30.61 -0.41
N PRO A 226 -38.91 -31.79 0.24
CA PRO A 226 -39.60 -32.99 -0.20
C PRO A 226 -41.11 -32.73 -0.19
N SER A 227 -41.80 -33.21 -1.22
CA SER A 227 -43.27 -33.12 -1.27
C SER A 227 -43.87 -33.78 -0.04
N ARG A 228 -44.95 -33.21 0.49
CA ARG A 228 -45.69 -33.84 1.59
C ARG A 228 -46.17 -35.22 1.12
N PHE A 229 -46.15 -36.20 2.03
CA PHE A 229 -46.64 -37.54 1.74
C PHE A 229 -48.11 -37.44 1.33
N ASN A 230 -48.41 -37.70 0.05
CA ASN A 230 -49.76 -37.59 -0.45
C ASN A 230 -50.50 -38.91 -0.18
N ILE A 231 -51.44 -38.86 0.77
CA ILE A 231 -52.23 -40.04 1.15
C ILE A 231 -53.10 -40.51 -0.03
N ALA A 232 -53.50 -39.60 -0.93
CA ALA A 232 -54.30 -39.94 -2.11
C ALA A 232 -53.58 -40.91 -3.06
N THR A 233 -52.26 -40.81 -3.20
CA THR A 233 -51.44 -41.76 -4.00
C THR A 233 -51.41 -43.17 -3.42
N VAL A 234 -51.67 -43.33 -2.12
CA VAL A 234 -51.80 -44.64 -1.47
C VAL A 234 -53.23 -45.17 -1.61
N ILE A 235 -54.22 -44.29 -1.42
CA ILE A 235 -55.65 -44.64 -1.44
C ILE A 235 -56.14 -45.00 -2.84
N ALA A 236 -55.73 -44.28 -3.89
CA ALA A 236 -56.28 -44.49 -5.23
C ALA A 236 -56.04 -45.92 -5.79
N PRO A 237 -54.83 -46.51 -5.69
CA PRO A 237 -54.59 -47.89 -6.11
C PRO A 237 -55.28 -48.92 -5.19
N LEU A 238 -55.44 -48.62 -3.90
CA LEU A 238 -56.21 -49.46 -2.97
C LEU A 238 -57.69 -49.53 -3.37
N ILE A 239 -58.30 -48.40 -3.71
CA ILE A 239 -59.68 -48.34 -4.23
C ILE A 239 -59.78 -49.09 -5.55
N PHE A 240 -58.85 -48.86 -6.49
CA PHE A 240 -58.83 -49.50 -7.79
C PHE A 240 -58.67 -51.03 -7.68
N ALA A 241 -57.76 -51.50 -6.84
CA ALA A 241 -57.56 -52.93 -6.58
C ALA A 241 -58.81 -53.56 -5.93
N GLY A 242 -59.46 -52.87 -5.00
CA GLY A 242 -60.74 -53.30 -4.42
C GLY A 242 -61.84 -53.46 -5.48
N ALA A 243 -61.96 -52.50 -6.39
CA ALA A 243 -62.89 -52.58 -7.52
C ALA A 243 -62.55 -53.75 -8.47
N MET A 244 -61.26 -53.98 -8.76
CA MET A 244 -60.82 -55.09 -9.62
C MET A 244 -61.10 -56.46 -9.02
N VAL A 245 -60.87 -56.64 -7.72
CA VAL A 245 -61.22 -57.90 -7.02
C VAL A 245 -62.72 -58.15 -7.04
N ALA A 246 -63.55 -57.11 -6.89
CA ALA A 246 -65.00 -57.22 -6.93
C ALA A 246 -65.55 -57.61 -8.31
N ILE A 247 -64.96 -57.09 -9.40
CA ILE A 247 -65.38 -57.36 -10.78
C ILE A 247 -64.86 -58.71 -11.30
N MET A 248 -63.56 -58.96 -11.16
CA MET A 248 -62.89 -60.13 -11.74
C MET A 248 -62.99 -61.38 -10.85
N ARG A 249 -63.41 -61.24 -9.59
CA ARG A 249 -63.58 -62.31 -8.58
C ARG A 249 -62.32 -63.15 -8.30
N GLU A 250 -61.14 -62.66 -8.66
CA GLU A 250 -59.89 -63.37 -8.45
C GLU A 250 -59.08 -62.68 -7.32
N PRO A 251 -58.77 -63.38 -6.22
CA PRO A 251 -58.14 -62.76 -5.05
C PRO A 251 -56.69 -62.32 -5.28
N ARG A 252 -56.04 -62.83 -6.33
CA ARG A 252 -54.64 -62.53 -6.69
C ARG A 252 -54.40 -61.05 -6.96
N TYR A 253 -55.40 -60.32 -7.44
CA TYR A 253 -55.30 -58.88 -7.71
C TYR A 253 -55.14 -58.02 -6.43
N GLY A 254 -55.52 -58.54 -5.25
CA GLY A 254 -55.30 -57.86 -3.98
C GLY A 254 -53.83 -57.72 -3.58
N LEU A 255 -52.93 -58.57 -4.11
CA LEU A 255 -51.48 -58.49 -3.83
C LEU A 255 -50.84 -57.22 -4.42
N PHE A 256 -51.33 -56.74 -5.57
CA PHE A 256 -50.85 -55.49 -6.17
C PHE A 256 -51.25 -54.26 -5.34
N ALA A 257 -52.32 -54.35 -4.56
CA ALA A 257 -52.76 -53.29 -3.65
C ALA A 257 -51.75 -53.03 -2.52
N LEU A 258 -50.97 -54.03 -2.12
CA LEU A 258 -49.93 -53.91 -1.10
C LEU A 258 -48.61 -53.33 -1.64
N LEU A 259 -48.32 -53.51 -2.93
CA LEU A 259 -47.10 -52.97 -3.56
C LEU A 259 -47.11 -51.43 -3.61
N SER A 260 -48.28 -50.82 -3.81
CA SER A 260 -48.40 -49.36 -3.94
C SER A 260 -48.06 -48.59 -2.65
N PRO A 261 -48.61 -48.93 -1.46
CA PRO A 261 -48.21 -48.32 -0.19
C PRO A 261 -46.71 -48.46 0.08
N VAL A 262 -46.13 -49.63 -0.23
CA VAL A 262 -44.70 -49.89 -0.02
C VAL A 262 -43.85 -49.03 -0.95
N ALA A 263 -44.17 -48.96 -2.24
CA ALA A 263 -43.45 -48.12 -3.20
C ALA A 263 -43.54 -46.63 -2.86
N ALA A 264 -44.72 -46.14 -2.50
CA ALA A 264 -44.92 -44.75 -2.09
C ALA A 264 -44.10 -44.40 -0.83
N PHE A 265 -44.05 -45.32 0.14
CA PHE A 265 -43.23 -45.15 1.34
C PHE A 265 -41.73 -45.15 1.04
N VAL A 266 -41.25 -46.06 0.17
CA VAL A 266 -39.85 -46.11 -0.27
C VAL A 266 -39.45 -44.82 -1.00
N MET A 267 -40.28 -44.34 -1.93
CA MET A 267 -40.03 -43.08 -2.64
C MET A 267 -39.99 -41.88 -1.69
N TRP A 268 -40.85 -41.84 -0.68
CA TRP A 268 -40.85 -40.77 0.32
C TRP A 268 -39.57 -40.79 1.19
N ILE A 269 -39.13 -41.97 1.63
CA ILE A 269 -37.85 -42.13 2.34
C ILE A 269 -36.70 -41.66 1.44
N GLU A 270 -36.68 -42.10 0.19
CA GLU A 270 -35.64 -41.73 -0.79
C GLU A 270 -35.61 -40.22 -1.03
N GLN A 271 -36.77 -39.57 -1.19
CA GLN A 271 -36.86 -38.11 -1.31
C GLN A 271 -36.34 -37.38 -0.07
N LYS A 272 -36.66 -37.88 1.13
CA LYS A 272 -36.17 -37.27 2.39
C LYS A 272 -34.66 -37.42 2.54
N TRP A 273 -34.11 -38.57 2.13
CA TRP A 273 -32.66 -38.82 2.13
C TRP A 273 -31.95 -37.97 1.07
N ARG A 274 -32.46 -37.90 -0.16
CA ARG A 274 -31.96 -36.99 -1.21
C ARG A 274 -31.96 -35.55 -0.75
N PHE A 275 -33.08 -35.05 -0.22
CA PHE A 275 -33.15 -33.69 0.32
C PHE A 275 -32.09 -33.42 1.39
N LYS A 276 -31.91 -34.35 2.34
CA LYS A 276 -30.88 -34.20 3.38
C LYS A 276 -29.47 -34.17 2.79
N ARG A 277 -29.19 -35.00 1.78
CA ARG A 277 -27.91 -35.05 1.09
C ARG A 277 -27.68 -33.78 0.27
N ASP A 278 -28.62 -33.40 -0.59
CA ASP A 278 -28.53 -32.24 -1.47
C ASP A 278 -28.43 -30.95 -0.67
N LYS A 279 -29.14 -30.84 0.48
CA LYS A 279 -28.99 -29.73 1.42
C LYS A 279 -27.58 -29.67 2.01
N ARG A 280 -27.01 -30.81 2.39
CA ARG A 280 -25.64 -30.86 2.93
C ARG A 280 -24.59 -30.53 1.87
N GLU A 281 -24.77 -31.03 0.65
CA GLU A 281 -23.92 -30.71 -0.49
C GLU A 281 -23.99 -29.21 -0.84
N GLU A 282 -25.17 -28.62 -0.74
CA GLU A 282 -25.36 -27.18 -0.95
C GLU A 282 -24.69 -26.35 0.14
N GLU A 283 -24.82 -26.72 1.41
CA GLU A 283 -24.17 -26.02 2.52
C GLU A 283 -22.64 -26.07 2.38
N ASN A 284 -22.08 -27.25 2.09
CA ASN A 284 -20.63 -27.42 1.88
C ASN A 284 -20.13 -26.58 0.68
N ARG A 285 -20.92 -26.49 -0.40
CA ARG A 285 -20.59 -25.68 -1.58
C ARG A 285 -20.64 -24.19 -1.24
N PHE A 286 -21.64 -23.74 -0.48
CA PHE A 286 -21.75 -22.36 -0.04
C PHE A 286 -20.61 -21.97 0.91
N GLU A 287 -20.27 -22.83 1.88
CA GLU A 287 -19.12 -22.62 2.77
C GLU A 287 -17.82 -22.45 1.99
N LYS A 288 -17.58 -23.30 0.97
CA LYS A 288 -16.42 -23.16 0.08
C LYS A 288 -16.44 -21.86 -0.71
N GLU A 289 -17.59 -21.46 -1.26
CA GLU A 289 -17.72 -20.19 -2.00
C GLU A 289 -17.49 -18.98 -1.09
N ILE A 290 -17.87 -19.04 0.19
CA ILE A 290 -17.57 -18.02 1.20
C ILE A 290 -16.08 -17.91 1.44
N ASP A 291 -15.38 -19.03 1.62
CA ASP A 291 -13.93 -19.01 1.84
C ASP A 291 -13.17 -18.51 0.60
N GLU A 292 -13.59 -18.90 -0.61
CA GLU A 292 -13.08 -18.32 -1.86
C GLU A 292 -13.33 -16.81 -1.96
N THR A 293 -14.46 -16.34 -1.45
CA THR A 293 -14.79 -14.90 -1.43
C THR A 293 -13.93 -14.14 -0.43
N LYS A 294 -13.67 -14.71 0.76
CA LYS A 294 -12.73 -14.12 1.75
C LYS A 294 -11.34 -13.96 1.15
N GLN A 295 -10.84 -14.98 0.46
CA GLN A 295 -9.52 -14.91 -0.16
C GLN A 295 -9.45 -13.86 -1.26
N LYS A 296 -10.49 -13.75 -2.10
CA LYS A 296 -10.62 -12.66 -3.08
C LYS A 296 -10.66 -11.27 -2.44
N PHE A 297 -11.27 -11.13 -1.26
CA PHE A 297 -11.28 -9.87 -0.53
C PHE A 297 -9.85 -9.49 -0.10
N GLU A 298 -9.07 -10.42 0.43
CA GLU A 298 -7.66 -10.19 0.78
C GLU A 298 -6.82 -9.77 -0.44
N ASP A 299 -7.00 -10.44 -1.58
CA ASP A 299 -6.33 -10.07 -2.83
C ASP A 299 -6.68 -8.64 -3.27
N ILE A 300 -7.97 -8.26 -3.18
CA ILE A 300 -8.44 -6.92 -3.50
C ILE A 300 -7.92 -5.89 -2.50
N TYR A 301 -7.83 -6.21 -1.21
CA TYR A 301 -7.27 -5.31 -0.20
C TYR A 301 -5.79 -5.03 -0.48
N ASN A 302 -5.02 -6.06 -0.85
CA ASN A 302 -3.62 -5.90 -1.21
C ASN A 302 -3.47 -5.04 -2.48
N TYR A 303 -4.28 -5.31 -3.50
CA TYR A 303 -4.32 -4.50 -4.73
C TYR A 303 -4.68 -3.03 -4.45
N GLU A 304 -5.72 -2.80 -3.65
CA GLU A 304 -6.21 -1.47 -3.32
C GLU A 304 -5.18 -0.69 -2.49
N ARG A 305 -4.44 -1.35 -1.58
CA ARG A 305 -3.32 -0.75 -0.85
C ARG A 305 -2.26 -0.20 -1.81
N LEU A 306 -1.82 -1.02 -2.78
CA LEU A 306 -0.83 -0.60 -3.79
C LEU A 306 -1.36 0.56 -4.64
N ARG A 307 -2.63 0.47 -5.08
CA ARG A 307 -3.28 1.52 -5.88
C ARG A 307 -3.33 2.85 -5.13
N LEU A 308 -3.74 2.83 -3.86
CA LEU A 308 -3.80 4.04 -3.01
C LEU A 308 -2.41 4.60 -2.73
N GLN A 309 -1.39 3.75 -2.62
CA GLN A 309 -0.01 4.18 -2.48
C GLN A 309 0.51 4.90 -3.73
N GLU A 310 0.21 4.39 -4.93
CA GLU A 310 0.56 5.06 -6.18
C GLU A 310 -0.17 6.41 -6.30
N LEU A 311 -1.44 6.44 -5.90
CA LEU A 311 -2.29 7.63 -5.92
C LEU A 311 -1.77 8.71 -4.96
N ALA A 312 -1.46 8.34 -3.73
CA ALA A 312 -1.01 9.23 -2.65
C ALA A 312 0.27 8.68 -1.99
N PRO A 313 1.44 8.85 -2.63
CA PRO A 313 2.69 8.33 -2.11
C PRO A 313 3.09 9.01 -0.81
N ASP A 314 3.85 8.28 -0.01
CA ASP A 314 4.33 8.76 1.29
C ASP A 314 5.27 9.97 1.15
N PRO A 315 5.36 10.81 2.19
CA PRO A 315 6.23 12.00 2.18
C PRO A 315 7.70 11.70 1.88
N ALA A 316 8.21 10.53 2.27
CA ALA A 316 9.60 10.17 2.03
C ALA A 316 9.87 9.89 0.55
N SER A 317 9.00 9.11 -0.10
CA SER A 317 9.00 8.91 -1.55
C SER A 317 8.89 10.23 -2.31
N VAL A 318 8.01 11.14 -1.89
CA VAL A 318 7.85 12.46 -2.53
C VAL A 318 9.10 13.33 -2.36
N ALA A 319 9.66 13.41 -1.16
CA ALA A 319 10.89 14.16 -0.90
C ALA A 319 12.08 13.57 -1.69
N ARG A 320 12.11 12.24 -1.85
CA ARG A 320 13.14 11.53 -2.59
C ARG A 320 13.11 11.86 -4.09
N ARG A 321 11.93 12.06 -4.69
CA ARG A 321 11.80 12.54 -6.08
C ARG A 321 12.44 13.90 -6.33
N ILE A 322 12.60 14.74 -5.30
CA ILE A 322 13.27 16.04 -5.40
C ILE A 322 14.77 15.89 -5.20
N LYS A 323 15.19 15.05 -4.24
CA LYS A 323 16.62 14.79 -3.96
C LYS A 323 17.30 14.03 -5.08
N LEU A 324 16.56 13.16 -5.76
CA LEU A 324 16.94 12.63 -7.07
C LEU A 324 16.43 13.60 -8.14
N PRO A 325 17.10 13.76 -9.27
CA PRO A 325 16.51 14.44 -10.41
C PRO A 325 15.44 13.53 -11.03
N SER A 326 14.30 13.27 -10.38
CA SER A 326 13.29 12.33 -10.90
C SER A 326 12.42 12.96 -11.98
N VAL A 327 11.99 12.17 -12.97
CA VAL A 327 10.99 12.59 -13.97
C VAL A 327 9.59 12.75 -13.38
N GLU A 328 9.34 12.23 -12.18
CA GLU A 328 8.04 12.24 -11.52
C GLU A 328 7.74 13.55 -10.77
N VAL A 329 8.71 14.48 -10.74
CA VAL A 329 8.50 15.81 -10.17
C VAL A 329 7.47 16.58 -10.99
N TRP A 330 6.50 17.20 -10.32
CA TRP A 330 5.41 17.98 -10.93
C TRP A 330 4.57 17.23 -11.99
N GLN A 331 4.44 15.90 -11.86
CA GLN A 331 3.68 15.07 -12.80
C GLN A 331 2.15 15.28 -12.75
N ARG A 332 1.62 15.75 -11.61
CA ARG A 332 0.18 16.00 -11.43
C ARG A 332 -0.25 17.26 -12.17
N ARG A 333 -1.28 17.14 -13.02
CA ARG A 333 -1.92 18.27 -13.74
C ARG A 333 -3.24 18.61 -13.09
N PHE A 334 -3.73 19.83 -13.30
CA PHE A 334 -5.02 20.28 -12.76
C PHE A 334 -6.22 19.44 -13.22
N THR A 335 -6.09 18.69 -14.32
CA THR A 335 -7.11 17.77 -14.83
C THR A 335 -6.95 16.34 -14.32
N ALA A 336 -5.89 16.05 -13.56
CA ALA A 336 -5.65 14.72 -13.02
C ALA A 336 -6.59 14.47 -11.83
N ALA A 337 -7.10 13.23 -11.72
CA ALA A 337 -8.00 12.84 -10.64
C ALA A 337 -7.37 12.99 -9.24
N ASP A 338 -6.04 13.07 -9.16
CA ASP A 338 -5.26 13.14 -7.92
C ASP A 338 -4.55 14.49 -7.69
N PHE A 339 -4.91 15.55 -8.44
CA PHE A 339 -4.16 16.81 -8.49
C PHE A 339 -3.88 17.41 -7.10
N MET A 340 -4.87 17.36 -6.21
CA MET A 340 -4.84 17.94 -4.87
C MET A 340 -5.02 16.91 -3.76
N THR A 341 -4.65 15.67 -4.07
CA THR A 341 -4.72 14.53 -3.15
C THR A 341 -3.47 14.46 -2.28
N LEU A 342 -3.64 14.61 -0.96
CA LEU A 342 -2.55 14.59 0.02
C LEU A 342 -2.56 13.31 0.85
N HIS A 343 -1.36 12.75 1.05
CA HIS A 343 -1.13 11.69 2.02
C HIS A 343 -1.02 12.32 3.43
N VAL A 344 -1.91 11.99 4.35
CA VAL A 344 -1.89 12.53 5.73
C VAL A 344 -1.38 11.54 6.77
N GLY A 345 -1.32 10.25 6.44
CA GLY A 345 -0.73 9.21 7.27
C GLY A 345 -1.18 7.83 6.82
N TYR A 346 -0.90 6.81 7.62
CA TYR A 346 -1.41 5.46 7.41
C TYR A 346 -2.49 5.14 8.43
N GLY A 347 -3.50 4.39 7.99
CA GLY A 347 -4.60 4.02 8.85
C GLY A 347 -5.36 2.80 8.35
N ASN A 348 -6.45 2.53 9.08
CA ASN A 348 -7.42 1.51 8.77
C ASN A 348 -8.79 2.18 8.69
N TYR A 349 -9.59 1.86 7.69
CA TYR A 349 -10.97 2.35 7.61
C TYR A 349 -11.92 1.28 7.08
N ALA A 350 -13.20 1.39 7.45
CA ALA A 350 -14.25 0.51 6.95
C ALA A 350 -14.40 0.74 5.45
N TRP A 351 -14.21 -0.32 4.68
CA TRP A 351 -14.23 -0.27 3.22
C TRP A 351 -14.62 -1.63 2.69
N ILE A 352 -15.57 -1.66 1.77
CA ILE A 352 -16.13 -2.86 1.20
C ILE A 352 -15.80 -2.87 -0.30
N PRO A 353 -15.21 -3.96 -0.83
CA PRO A 353 -15.00 -4.11 -2.27
C PRO A 353 -16.31 -3.91 -3.04
N LYS A 354 -16.21 -3.29 -4.22
CA LYS A 354 -17.34 -3.18 -5.13
C LYS A 354 -17.88 -4.58 -5.43
N ASN A 355 -19.20 -4.75 -5.29
CA ASN A 355 -19.83 -6.06 -5.38
C ASN A 355 -21.16 -6.00 -6.14
N ASP A 356 -21.69 -7.18 -6.48
CA ASP A 356 -22.89 -7.34 -7.30
C ASP A 356 -24.22 -7.36 -6.51
N LEU A 357 -24.18 -7.05 -5.20
CA LEU A 357 -25.40 -6.90 -4.42
C LEU A 357 -26.13 -5.61 -4.78
N SER A 358 -27.39 -5.73 -5.19
CA SER A 358 -28.28 -4.59 -5.29
C SER A 358 -28.76 -4.15 -3.89
N THR A 359 -29.06 -2.87 -3.71
CA THR A 359 -29.58 -2.30 -2.44
C THR A 359 -30.83 -3.01 -1.89
N THR A 360 -31.59 -3.70 -2.75
CA THR A 360 -32.83 -4.41 -2.38
C THR A 360 -32.63 -5.88 -1.98
N GLN A 361 -31.43 -6.43 -2.15
CA GLN A 361 -31.14 -7.83 -1.83
C GLN A 361 -30.59 -7.94 -0.41
N GLU A 362 -31.28 -8.69 0.46
CA GLU A 362 -30.71 -9.05 1.75
C GLU A 362 -29.63 -10.13 1.54
N PRO A 363 -28.38 -9.86 1.95
CA PRO A 363 -27.32 -10.86 1.88
C PRO A 363 -27.57 -11.99 2.88
N GLU A 364 -27.03 -13.17 2.56
CA GLU A 364 -26.94 -14.27 3.52
C GLU A 364 -26.21 -13.82 4.78
N LYS A 365 -26.55 -14.38 5.94
CA LYS A 365 -26.00 -13.92 7.24
C LYS A 365 -24.47 -13.94 7.24
N GLU A 366 -23.86 -15.01 6.74
CA GLU A 366 -22.42 -15.19 6.69
C GLU A 366 -21.73 -14.16 5.78
N VAL A 367 -22.40 -13.78 4.68
CA VAL A 367 -21.94 -12.69 3.80
C VAL A 367 -22.07 -11.36 4.52
N LYS A 368 -23.17 -11.11 5.21
CA LYS A 368 -23.38 -9.88 5.96
C LYS A 368 -22.29 -9.68 7.02
N ASP A 369 -22.01 -10.72 7.79
CA ASP A 369 -20.95 -10.70 8.81
C ASP A 369 -19.58 -10.41 8.18
N LEU A 370 -19.31 -10.95 6.97
CA LEU A 370 -18.09 -10.65 6.19
C LEU A 370 -18.03 -9.19 5.72
N LEU A 371 -19.14 -8.63 5.21
CA LEU A 371 -19.22 -7.24 4.76
C LEU A 371 -19.11 -6.25 5.94
N ASP A 372 -19.77 -6.53 7.06
CA ASP A 372 -19.76 -5.69 8.24
C ASP A 372 -18.37 -5.66 8.92
N SER A 373 -17.60 -6.74 8.79
CA SER A 373 -16.21 -6.84 9.28
C SER A 373 -15.15 -6.41 8.27
N SER A 374 -15.55 -6.05 7.04
CA SER A 374 -14.67 -5.65 5.95
C SER A 374 -13.98 -4.32 6.26
N GLN A 375 -12.66 -4.34 6.29
CA GLN A 375 -11.83 -3.19 6.60
C GLN A 375 -10.57 -3.20 5.75
N LEU A 376 -10.27 -2.07 5.14
CA LEU A 376 -9.01 -1.86 4.45
C LEU A 376 -7.97 -1.37 5.47
N ARG A 377 -6.91 -2.17 5.65
CA ARG A 377 -5.91 -1.97 6.71
C ARG A 377 -4.53 -1.64 6.15
N GLY A 378 -3.81 -0.80 6.87
CA GLY A 378 -2.45 -0.41 6.49
C GLY A 378 -2.42 0.32 5.16
N VAL A 379 -3.25 1.35 5.00
CA VAL A 379 -3.36 2.10 3.74
C VAL A 379 -3.12 3.58 3.94
N PRO A 380 -2.68 4.30 2.89
CA PRO A 380 -2.65 5.75 2.88
C PRO A 380 -4.01 6.34 3.24
N MET A 381 -4.02 7.17 4.27
CA MET A 381 -5.10 8.09 4.55
C MET A 381 -4.95 9.29 3.63
N ILE A 382 -6.00 9.52 2.84
CA ILE A 382 -6.00 10.49 1.78
C ILE A 382 -6.91 11.66 2.14
N ALA A 383 -6.38 12.86 2.01
CA ALA A 383 -7.11 14.12 2.09
C ALA A 383 -7.17 14.75 0.69
N ASP A 384 -8.36 14.82 0.09
CA ASP A 384 -8.56 15.54 -1.16
C ASP A 384 -8.88 17.01 -0.87
N LEU A 385 -8.01 17.92 -1.31
CA LEU A 385 -8.21 19.36 -1.10
C LEU A 385 -9.06 20.03 -2.19
N THR A 386 -9.43 19.32 -3.27
CA THR A 386 -10.07 19.94 -4.44
C THR A 386 -11.38 20.65 -4.07
N ASP A 387 -12.20 20.01 -3.22
CA ASP A 387 -13.49 20.53 -2.76
C ASP A 387 -13.61 20.63 -1.22
N ALA A 388 -12.56 20.31 -0.46
CA ALA A 388 -12.65 20.14 1.00
C ALA A 388 -12.77 21.44 1.80
N GLY A 389 -12.60 22.62 1.18
CA GLY A 389 -12.61 23.91 1.87
C GLY A 389 -11.42 24.07 2.82
N VAL A 390 -11.52 23.54 4.05
CA VAL A 390 -10.50 23.63 5.11
C VAL A 390 -10.34 22.28 5.82
N ILE A 391 -9.09 21.81 5.95
CA ILE A 391 -8.74 20.66 6.80
C ILE A 391 -8.14 21.17 8.11
N GLY A 392 -8.83 20.92 9.22
CA GLY A 392 -8.33 21.21 10.56
C GLY A 392 -7.54 20.04 11.14
N ILE A 393 -6.30 20.28 11.56
CA ILE A 393 -5.49 19.31 12.30
C ILE A 393 -5.59 19.67 13.79
N VAL A 394 -6.10 18.75 14.59
CA VAL A 394 -6.21 18.92 16.04
C VAL A 394 -5.34 17.87 16.71
N GLY A 395 -4.46 18.30 17.60
CA GLY A 395 -3.57 17.43 18.33
C GLY A 395 -2.98 18.13 19.56
N ILE A 396 -2.39 17.34 20.45
CA ILE A 396 -1.69 17.86 21.63
C ILE A 396 -0.34 18.39 21.14
N GLY A 397 -0.24 19.69 20.89
CA GLY A 397 0.96 20.28 20.33
C GLY A 397 2.18 20.12 21.25
N LYS A 398 3.19 19.37 20.82
CA LYS A 398 4.56 19.87 20.93
C LYS A 398 4.81 20.71 19.68
N GLY A 399 4.45 21.99 19.75
CA GLY A 399 4.92 22.96 18.76
C GLY A 399 6.45 23.02 18.77
N PRO A 400 7.10 23.64 17.77
CA PRO A 400 8.52 23.92 17.88
C PRO A 400 8.75 24.70 19.19
N SER A 401 9.59 24.16 20.07
CA SER A 401 10.04 24.89 21.25
C SER A 401 10.62 26.23 20.78
N PRO A 402 10.26 27.36 21.43
CA PRO A 402 10.67 28.70 21.02
C PRO A 402 12.20 28.89 20.98
#